data_AF-A0A2M8NRA5-F1
#
_entry.id   AF-A0A2M8NRA5-F1
#
_cell.length_a   1.000
_cell.length_b   1.000
_cell.length_c   1.000
_cell.angle_alpha   90.00
_cell.angle_beta   90.00
_cell.angle_gamma   90.00
#
_symmetry.space_group_name_H-M   'P 1'
#
loop_
_entity.id
_entity.type
_entity.pdbx_description
1 polymer ?
#
loop_
_entity_poly.entity_id
_entity_poly.type
_entity_poly.pdbx_seq_one_letter_code
_entity_poly.pdbx_strand_id
1 'polypeptide(L)'
;LWIGAPALALGAIWWARNLTTYGGTDFLGLAAHDAVVIGQLRTADLIAQVGTAAYWQMALTTTFQSFWGQFGWMALPLDARLYTAIGIGLLLALLGALLALPKRRPPALAWQVGAYAGLIALVAIAAAQVVYYNLTFVQFQGRYLYPALIPVALALAYGWDGLARRVRLDWAGLIAPALLIGLNLFVLWRVIPGLGITP
;
A
#
# COMPACT_ATOMS: atom_id res chain seq x y z
N LEU A 1 -23.86 10.04 -4.91
CA LEU A 1 -24.37 10.98 -3.88
C LEU A 1 -24.55 10.29 -2.52
N TRP A 2 -25.22 9.14 -2.42
CA TRP A 2 -25.52 8.48 -1.12
C TRP A 2 -24.31 8.00 -0.28
N ILE A 3 -23.17 7.66 -0.89
CA ILE A 3 -21.97 7.21 -0.16
C ILE A 3 -21.07 8.38 0.27
N GLY A 4 -21.13 9.52 -0.42
CA GLY A 4 -20.28 10.68 -0.11
C GLY A 4 -20.71 11.40 1.17
N ALA A 5 -22.02 11.44 1.43
CA ALA A 5 -22.57 12.09 2.63
C ALA A 5 -22.06 11.49 3.95
N PRO A 6 -22.11 10.16 4.18
CA PRO A 6 -21.57 9.58 5.42
C PRO A 6 -20.05 9.75 5.52
N ALA A 7 -19.31 9.65 4.41
CA ALA A 7 -17.86 9.89 4.41
C ALA A 7 -17.51 11.33 4.79
N LEU A 8 -18.25 12.31 4.24
CA LEU A 8 -18.09 13.72 4.59
C LEU A 8 -18.50 14.01 6.03
N ALA A 9 -19.56 13.38 6.53
CA ALA A 9 -19.97 13.54 7.92
C ALA A 9 -18.89 13.03 8.89
N LEU A 10 -18.32 11.85 8.61
CA LEU A 10 -17.22 11.30 9.40
C LEU A 10 -15.96 12.17 9.30
N GLY A 11 -15.61 12.64 8.10
CA GLY A 11 -14.49 13.55 7.88
C GLY A 11 -14.66 14.89 8.60
N ALA A 12 -15.88 15.45 8.57
CA ALA A 12 -16.21 16.71 9.21
C ALA A 12 -16.03 16.66 10.73
N ILE A 13 -16.34 15.54 11.39
CA ILE A 13 -16.08 15.36 12.83
C ILE A 13 -14.58 15.52 13.13
N TRP A 14 -13.73 14.89 12.31
CA TRP A 14 -12.28 14.97 12.48
C TRP A 14 -11.72 16.38 12.19
N TRP A 15 -12.21 17.01 11.12
CA TRP A 15 -11.81 18.38 10.76
C TRP A 15 -12.24 19.40 11.81
N ALA A 16 -13.45 19.27 12.37
CA ALA A 16 -13.92 20.12 13.47
C ALA A 16 -13.05 19.95 14.73
N ARG A 17 -12.67 18.70 15.05
CA ARG A 17 -11.71 18.43 16.13
C ARG A 17 -10.36 19.10 15.86
N ASN A 18 -9.86 19.04 14.63
CA ASN A 18 -8.57 19.64 14.29
C ASN A 18 -8.61 21.18 14.38
N LEU A 19 -9.67 21.80 13.88
CA LEU A 19 -9.88 23.25 14.02
C LEU A 19 -9.92 23.70 15.48
N THR A 20 -10.59 22.93 16.34
CA THR A 20 -10.69 23.27 17.78
C THR A 20 -9.43 22.96 18.56
N THR A 21 -8.60 22.00 18.11
CA THR A 21 -7.37 21.61 18.83
C THR A 21 -6.13 22.35 18.36
N TYR A 22 -5.92 22.45 17.04
CA TYR A 22 -4.75 23.09 16.44
C TYR A 22 -4.97 24.59 16.20
N GLY A 23 -6.23 25.03 16.15
CA GLY A 23 -6.60 26.42 15.96
C GLY A 23 -6.50 26.89 14.50
N GLY A 24 -7.04 28.09 14.25
CA GLY A 24 -6.95 28.75 12.94
C GLY A 24 -7.64 27.97 11.82
N THR A 25 -6.94 27.80 10.69
CA THR A 25 -7.40 27.09 9.50
C THR A 25 -6.76 25.70 9.35
N ASP A 26 -6.08 25.18 10.39
CA ASP A 26 -5.33 23.93 10.31
C ASP A 26 -6.22 22.68 10.48
N PHE A 27 -7.29 22.60 9.69
CA PHE A 27 -8.23 21.48 9.74
C PHE A 27 -7.61 20.14 9.29
N LEU A 28 -6.53 20.20 8.50
CA LEU A 28 -5.74 19.03 8.09
C LEU A 28 -4.62 18.68 9.09
N GLY A 29 -4.26 19.58 10.01
CA GLY A 29 -3.17 19.39 10.97
C GLY A 29 -1.77 19.47 10.35
N LEU A 30 -1.61 20.11 9.20
CA LEU A 30 -0.35 20.20 8.47
C LEU A 30 0.63 21.16 9.15
N ALA A 31 0.14 22.29 9.67
CA ALA A 31 1.02 23.23 10.38
C ALA A 31 1.47 22.65 11.72
N ALA A 32 0.57 21.98 12.44
CA ALA A 32 0.91 21.23 13.66
C ALA A 32 1.91 20.10 13.37
N HIS A 33 1.76 19.37 12.26
CA HIS A 33 2.72 18.37 11.82
C HIS A 33 4.11 18.99 11.60
N ASP A 34 4.20 20.07 10.83
CA ASP A 34 5.46 20.73 10.48
C ASP A 34 6.24 21.25 11.70
N ALA A 35 5.53 21.67 12.75
CA ALA A 35 6.13 22.09 14.01
C ALA A 35 6.77 20.94 14.81
N VAL A 36 6.30 19.70 14.64
CA VAL A 36 6.77 18.52 15.38
C VAL A 36 7.89 17.78 14.64
N VAL A 37 7.90 17.81 13.30
CA VAL A 37 8.89 17.09 12.47
C VAL A 37 10.20 17.87 12.27
N ILE A 38 10.48 18.86 13.11
CA ILE A 38 11.75 19.60 13.10
C ILE A 38 12.90 18.62 13.40
N GLY A 39 13.90 18.59 12.51
CA GLY A 39 15.05 17.68 12.61
C GLY A 39 14.86 16.33 11.91
N GLN A 40 13.70 16.08 11.28
CA GLN A 40 13.51 14.88 10.47
C GLN A 40 14.38 14.92 9.19
N LEU A 41 14.96 13.77 8.84
CA LEU A 41 15.80 13.60 7.65
C LEU A 41 15.05 14.01 6.38
N ARG A 42 15.61 14.99 5.66
CA ARG A 42 15.08 15.48 4.39
C ARG A 42 15.56 14.60 3.24
N THR A 43 14.74 14.53 2.20
CA THR A 43 15.06 13.76 0.99
C THR A 43 16.33 14.26 0.31
N ALA A 44 16.49 15.58 0.19
CA ALA A 44 17.67 16.19 -0.42
C ALA A 44 18.96 15.82 0.35
N ASP A 45 18.91 15.85 1.68
CA ASP A 45 20.05 15.50 2.54
C ASP A 45 20.44 14.03 2.38
N LEU A 46 19.45 13.13 2.33
CA LEU A 46 19.72 11.71 2.12
C LEU A 46 20.32 11.46 0.72
N ILE A 47 19.76 12.06 -0.33
CA ILE A 47 20.31 11.94 -1.69
C ILE A 47 21.74 12.47 -1.76
N ALA A 48 22.05 13.58 -1.07
CA ALA A 48 23.41 14.10 -1.00
C ALA A 48 24.38 13.15 -0.29
N GLN A 49 23.90 12.37 0.69
CA GLN A 49 24.72 11.41 1.44
C GLN A 49 24.96 10.10 0.69
N VAL A 50 23.93 9.52 0.06
CA VAL A 50 24.01 8.16 -0.52
C VAL A 50 23.98 8.15 -2.05
N GLY A 51 23.67 9.27 -2.68
CA GLY A 51 23.46 9.38 -4.13
C GLY A 51 22.08 8.89 -4.59
N THR A 52 21.68 9.34 -5.78
CA THR A 52 20.33 9.09 -6.32
C THR A 52 20.01 7.61 -6.54
N ALA A 53 21.00 6.82 -6.99
CA ALA A 53 20.79 5.39 -7.25
C ALA A 53 20.52 4.61 -5.95
N ALA A 54 21.34 4.81 -4.92
CA ALA A 54 21.15 4.16 -3.63
C ALA A 54 19.87 4.64 -2.95
N TYR A 55 19.51 5.93 -3.08
CA TYR A 55 18.24 6.46 -2.60
C TYR A 55 17.05 5.66 -3.16
N TRP A 56 16.99 5.46 -4.48
CA TRP A 56 15.89 4.71 -5.09
C TRP A 56 15.89 3.24 -4.70
N GLN A 57 17.06 2.61 -4.58
CA GLN A 57 17.16 1.24 -4.09
C GLN A 57 16.60 1.13 -2.66
N MET A 58 16.98 2.04 -1.76
CA MET A 58 16.46 2.10 -0.39
C MET A 58 14.96 2.39 -0.37
N ALA A 59 14.49 3.34 -1.17
CA ALA A 59 13.08 3.69 -1.27
C ALA A 59 12.22 2.50 -1.68
N LEU A 60 12.61 1.81 -2.76
CA LEU A 60 11.88 0.65 -3.26
C LEU A 60 11.93 -0.54 -2.29
N THR A 61 13.12 -0.84 -1.76
CA THR A 61 13.31 -1.99 -0.86
C THR A 61 12.55 -1.78 0.45
N THR A 62 12.71 -0.61 1.07
CA THR A 62 12.08 -0.30 2.36
C THR A 62 10.57 -0.19 2.22
N THR A 63 10.08 0.44 1.15
CA THR A 63 8.63 0.55 0.89
C THR A 63 8.03 -0.83 0.65
N PHE A 64 8.71 -1.69 -0.12
CA PHE A 64 8.26 -3.06 -0.37
C PHE A 64 8.21 -3.88 0.93
N GLN A 65 9.31 -3.89 1.69
CA GLN A 65 9.41 -4.67 2.92
C GLN A 65 8.38 -4.23 3.96
N SER A 66 8.22 -2.92 4.13
CA SER A 66 7.27 -2.36 5.09
C SER A 66 5.81 -2.46 4.66
N PHE A 67 5.53 -2.49 3.36
CA PHE A 67 4.17 -2.75 2.86
C PHE A 67 3.74 -4.21 3.14
N TRP A 68 4.65 -5.17 2.96
CA TRP A 68 4.32 -6.60 3.04
C TRP A 68 4.52 -7.25 4.40
N GLY A 69 5.43 -6.73 5.24
CA GLY A 69 5.65 -7.34 6.55
C GLY A 69 6.84 -6.79 7.33
N GLN A 70 6.85 -5.49 7.59
CA GLN A 70 7.78 -4.92 8.58
C GLN A 70 6.97 -4.37 9.75
N PHE A 71 6.99 -5.09 10.87
CA PHE A 71 6.12 -4.85 12.02
C PHE A 71 6.84 -4.08 13.14
N GLY A 72 6.10 -3.72 14.20
CA GLY A 72 6.65 -3.12 15.41
C GLY A 72 7.38 -1.80 15.16
N TRP A 73 6.72 -0.85 14.47
CA TRP A 73 7.35 0.44 14.13
C TRP A 73 8.64 0.29 13.32
N MET A 74 8.63 -0.60 12.31
CA MET A 74 9.77 -0.93 11.45
C MET A 74 10.88 -1.76 12.11
N ALA A 75 10.75 -2.18 13.38
CA ALA A 75 11.78 -2.95 14.07
C ALA A 75 11.88 -4.42 13.62
N LEU A 76 10.80 -5.00 13.09
CA LEU A 76 10.70 -6.44 12.86
C LEU A 76 10.37 -6.76 11.39
N PRO A 77 11.36 -6.77 10.49
CA PRO A 77 11.17 -7.25 9.12
C PRO A 77 10.96 -8.76 9.08
N LEU A 78 10.21 -9.24 8.09
CA LEU A 78 10.15 -10.67 7.77
C LEU A 78 11.51 -11.20 7.32
N ASP A 79 11.67 -12.52 7.39
CA ASP A 79 12.83 -13.19 6.78
C ASP A 79 12.91 -12.89 5.27
N ALA A 80 14.13 -12.71 4.76
CA ALA A 80 14.39 -12.39 3.36
C ALA A 80 13.71 -13.38 2.39
N ARG A 81 13.63 -14.66 2.75
CA ARG A 81 12.98 -15.71 1.92
C ARG A 81 11.50 -15.45 1.73
N LEU A 82 10.82 -14.90 2.75
CA LEU A 82 9.40 -14.57 2.67
C LEU A 82 9.18 -13.38 1.73
N TYR A 83 10.05 -12.36 1.78
CA TYR A 83 10.00 -11.27 0.80
C TYR A 83 10.24 -11.76 -0.62
N THR A 84 11.18 -12.70 -0.83
CA THR A 84 11.39 -13.33 -2.13
C THR A 84 10.15 -14.11 -2.59
N ALA A 85 9.54 -14.91 -1.71
CA ALA A 85 8.33 -15.67 -2.03
C ALA A 85 7.16 -14.77 -2.42
N ILE A 86 6.97 -13.66 -1.69
CA ILE A 86 5.98 -12.63 -2.01
C ILE A 86 6.30 -12.04 -3.39
N GLY A 87 7.55 -11.63 -3.64
CA GLY A 87 7.98 -11.09 -4.93
C GLY A 87 7.70 -12.03 -6.10
N ILE A 88 8.00 -13.33 -5.96
CA ILE A 88 7.67 -14.36 -6.95
C ILE A 88 6.15 -14.43 -7.16
N GLY A 89 5.37 -14.42 -6.09
CA GLY A 89 3.90 -14.42 -6.17
C GLY A 89 3.34 -13.21 -6.92
N LEU A 90 3.95 -12.03 -6.75
CA LEU A 90 3.58 -10.82 -7.49
C LEU A 90 3.92 -10.92 -8.99
N LEU A 91 5.09 -11.48 -9.32
CA LEU A 91 5.49 -11.71 -10.71
C LEU A 91 4.55 -12.73 -11.40
N LEU A 92 4.15 -13.80 -10.69
CA LEU A 92 3.18 -14.77 -11.18
C LEU A 92 1.80 -14.13 -11.39
N ALA A 93 1.34 -13.29 -10.45
CA ALA A 93 0.10 -12.54 -10.61
C ALA A 93 0.16 -11.61 -11.84
N LEU A 94 1.27 -10.87 -12.01
CA LEU A 94 1.47 -10.00 -13.15
C LEU A 94 1.45 -10.80 -14.47
N LEU A 95 2.16 -11.92 -14.53
CA LEU A 95 2.15 -12.82 -15.69
C LEU A 95 0.73 -13.31 -15.99
N GLY A 96 0.01 -13.78 -14.98
CA GLY A 96 -1.37 -14.24 -15.13
C GLY A 96 -2.32 -13.13 -15.61
N ALA A 97 -2.12 -11.89 -15.15
CA ALA A 97 -2.90 -10.74 -15.60
C ALA A 97 -2.64 -10.42 -17.07
N LEU A 98 -1.37 -10.46 -17.50
CA LEU A 98 -0.98 -10.28 -18.90
C LEU A 98 -1.56 -11.38 -19.80
N LEU A 99 -1.54 -12.63 -19.34
CA LEU A 99 -2.10 -13.78 -20.06
C LEU A 99 -3.64 -13.75 -20.14
N ALA A 100 -4.30 -13.11 -19.19
CA ALA A 100 -5.75 -12.97 -19.12
C ALA A 100 -6.29 -11.74 -19.84
N LEU A 101 -5.43 -10.92 -20.46
CA LEU A 101 -5.85 -9.74 -21.20
C LEU A 101 -6.84 -10.13 -22.30
N PRO A 102 -8.08 -9.59 -22.29
CA PRO A 102 -9.09 -9.96 -23.26
C PRO A 102 -8.68 -9.47 -24.66
N LYS A 103 -8.75 -10.36 -25.66
CA LYS A 103 -8.49 -10.01 -27.07
C LYS A 103 -9.50 -9.00 -27.63
N ARG A 104 -10.71 -8.98 -27.07
CA ARG A 104 -11.78 -8.02 -27.38
C ARG A 104 -12.41 -7.58 -26.07
N ARG A 105 -12.50 -6.28 -25.84
CA ARG A 105 -13.19 -5.72 -24.67
C ARG A 105 -14.64 -5.44 -25.05
N PRO A 106 -15.63 -6.06 -24.38
CA PRO A 106 -17.00 -5.62 -24.55
C PRO A 106 -17.15 -4.17 -24.09
N PRO A 107 -18.12 -3.41 -24.61
CA PRO A 107 -18.39 -2.06 -24.14
C PRO A 107 -18.69 -2.11 -22.63
N ALA A 108 -17.99 -1.27 -21.87
CA ALA A 108 -18.15 -1.21 -20.43
C ALA A 108 -19.51 -0.58 -20.07
N LEU A 109 -20.18 -1.14 -19.05
CA LEU A 109 -21.37 -0.52 -18.48
C LEU A 109 -20.98 0.79 -17.77
N ALA A 110 -21.89 1.77 -17.70
CA ALA A 110 -21.61 3.07 -17.08
C ALA A 110 -21.09 2.95 -15.64
N TRP A 111 -21.60 2.00 -14.85
CA TRP A 111 -21.12 1.75 -13.49
C TRP A 111 -19.69 1.18 -13.46
N GLN A 112 -19.28 0.39 -14.45
CA GLN A 112 -17.92 -0.15 -14.56
C GLN A 112 -16.93 0.97 -14.85
N VAL A 113 -17.29 1.92 -15.72
CA VAL A 113 -16.49 3.12 -15.97
C VAL A 113 -16.28 3.90 -14.67
N GLY A 114 -17.34 4.12 -13.90
CA GLY A 114 -17.25 4.76 -12.58
C GLY A 114 -16.37 3.98 -11.59
N ALA A 115 -16.50 2.65 -11.54
CA ALA A 115 -15.68 1.80 -10.68
C ALA A 115 -14.19 1.86 -11.06
N TYR A 116 -13.87 1.74 -12.36
CA TYR A 116 -12.49 1.85 -12.85
C TYR A 116 -11.91 3.24 -12.59
N ALA A 117 -12.68 4.31 -12.82
CA ALA A 117 -12.27 5.66 -12.50
C ALA A 117 -11.97 5.83 -11.00
N GLY A 118 -12.82 5.25 -10.13
CA GLY A 118 -12.59 5.23 -8.68
C GLY A 118 -11.31 4.49 -8.28
N LEU A 119 -11.07 3.30 -8.85
CA LEU A 119 -9.84 2.54 -8.60
C LEU A 119 -8.59 3.29 -9.08
N ILE A 120 -8.64 3.90 -10.27
CA ILE A 120 -7.55 4.72 -10.80
C ILE A 120 -7.32 5.93 -9.89
N ALA A 121 -8.38 6.60 -9.43
CA ALA A 121 -8.27 7.72 -8.51
C ALA A 121 -7.62 7.32 -7.18
N LEU A 122 -7.97 6.15 -6.62
CA LEU A 122 -7.32 5.63 -5.40
C LEU A 122 -5.83 5.38 -5.59
N VAL A 123 -5.44 4.77 -6.72
CA VAL A 123 -4.01 4.57 -7.05
C VAL A 123 -3.31 5.91 -7.23
N ALA A 124 -3.93 6.86 -7.94
CA ALA A 124 -3.36 8.17 -8.18
C ALA A 124 -3.18 8.97 -6.88
N ILE A 125 -4.17 8.93 -5.98
CA ILE A 125 -4.10 9.58 -4.65
C ILE A 125 -2.99 8.93 -3.80
N ALA A 126 -2.91 7.60 -3.76
CA ALA A 126 -1.85 6.91 -3.04
C ALA A 126 -0.45 7.27 -3.57
N ALA A 127 -0.29 7.29 -4.90
CA ALA A 127 0.96 7.67 -5.55
C ALA A 127 1.32 9.13 -5.28
N ALA A 128 0.36 10.05 -5.44
CA ALA A 128 0.54 11.47 -5.17
C ALA A 128 0.94 11.72 -3.71
N GLN A 129 0.32 11.02 -2.76
CA GLN A 129 0.68 11.10 -1.34
C GLN A 129 2.11 10.63 -1.10
N VAL A 130 2.49 9.46 -1.61
CA VAL A 130 3.86 8.93 -1.45
C VAL A 130 4.89 9.89 -2.04
N VAL A 131 4.64 10.42 -3.24
CA VAL A 131 5.52 11.40 -3.89
C VAL A 131 5.59 12.66 -3.04
N TYR A 132 4.45 13.25 -2.68
CA TYR A 132 4.39 14.50 -1.91
C TYR A 132 5.19 14.43 -0.61
N TYR A 133 4.98 13.38 0.21
CA TYR A 133 5.74 13.23 1.45
C TYR A 133 7.25 13.04 1.20
N ASN A 134 7.61 12.24 0.19
CA ASN A 134 9.01 11.97 -0.14
C ASN A 134 9.71 13.09 -0.91
N LEU A 135 9.02 14.16 -1.31
CA LEU A 135 9.69 15.38 -1.79
C LEU A 135 10.33 16.16 -0.65
N THR A 136 9.80 16.03 0.57
CA THR A 136 10.19 16.85 1.71
C THR A 136 10.90 16.04 2.80
N PHE A 137 10.39 14.86 3.13
CA PHE A 137 10.91 14.01 4.19
C PHE A 137 11.10 12.58 3.70
N VAL A 138 12.14 11.90 4.20
CA VAL A 138 12.34 10.48 3.89
C VAL A 138 11.24 9.65 4.57
N GLN A 139 10.33 9.10 3.77
CA GLN A 139 9.13 8.39 4.22
C GLN A 139 8.85 7.16 3.36
N PHE A 140 9.76 6.18 3.42
CA PHE A 140 9.66 4.91 2.67
C PHE A 140 8.73 3.88 3.31
N GLN A 141 7.70 4.33 4.05
CA GLN A 141 6.83 3.42 4.78
C GLN A 141 5.65 2.98 3.91
N GLY A 142 5.46 1.67 3.79
CA GLY A 142 4.38 1.06 3.01
C GLY A 142 2.98 1.46 3.46
N ARG A 143 2.81 1.94 4.71
CA ARG A 143 1.51 2.46 5.21
C ARG A 143 0.93 3.59 4.37
N TYR A 144 1.78 4.36 3.68
CA TYR A 144 1.32 5.42 2.78
C TYR A 144 0.63 4.87 1.52
N LEU A 145 0.76 3.58 1.23
CA LEU A 145 0.09 2.88 0.12
C LEU A 145 -1.24 2.23 0.53
N TYR A 146 -1.72 2.39 1.78
CA TYR A 146 -2.99 1.82 2.21
C TYR A 146 -4.21 2.17 1.35
N PRO A 147 -4.34 3.41 0.82
CA PRO A 147 -5.43 3.72 -0.10
C PRO A 147 -5.42 2.86 -1.38
N ALA A 148 -4.25 2.33 -1.77
CA ALA A 148 -4.10 1.44 -2.92
C ALA A 148 -4.32 -0.05 -2.60
N LEU A 149 -4.66 -0.44 -1.36
CA LEU A 149 -4.85 -1.85 -1.00
C LEU A 149 -5.95 -2.52 -1.83
N ILE A 150 -7.08 -1.84 -2.02
CA ILE A 150 -8.20 -2.37 -2.82
C ILE A 150 -7.77 -2.60 -4.28
N PRO A 151 -7.25 -1.60 -5.03
CA PRO A 151 -6.82 -1.83 -6.41
C PRO A 151 -5.68 -2.85 -6.51
N VAL A 152 -4.75 -2.90 -5.56
CA VAL A 152 -3.69 -3.92 -5.52
C VAL A 152 -4.29 -5.31 -5.33
N ALA A 153 -5.18 -5.50 -4.35
CA ALA A 153 -5.81 -6.80 -4.10
C ALA A 153 -6.61 -7.30 -5.30
N LEU A 154 -7.37 -6.41 -5.97
CA LEU A 154 -8.10 -6.74 -7.19
C LEU A 154 -7.16 -7.11 -8.35
N ALA A 155 -6.07 -6.38 -8.53
CA ALA A 155 -5.08 -6.68 -9.56
C ALA A 155 -4.41 -8.05 -9.32
N LEU A 156 -4.10 -8.37 -8.05
CA LEU A 156 -3.56 -9.67 -7.68
C LEU A 156 -4.56 -10.79 -7.91
N ALA A 157 -5.82 -10.61 -7.49
CA ALA A 157 -6.88 -11.59 -7.70
C ALA A 157 -7.09 -11.87 -9.20
N TYR A 158 -7.18 -10.80 -10.01
CA TYR A 158 -7.30 -10.90 -11.47
C TYR A 158 -6.12 -11.65 -12.10
N GLY A 159 -4.91 -11.37 -11.62
CA GLY A 159 -3.69 -12.02 -12.09
C GLY A 159 -3.66 -13.52 -11.80
N TRP A 160 -3.89 -13.90 -10.55
CA TRP A 160 -3.89 -15.30 -10.13
C TRP A 160 -4.99 -16.13 -10.79
N ASP A 161 -6.19 -15.55 -10.92
CA ASP A 161 -7.30 -16.15 -11.67
C ASP A 161 -6.96 -16.33 -13.16
N GLY A 162 -6.26 -15.35 -13.76
CA GLY A 162 -5.70 -15.46 -15.11
C GLY A 162 -4.76 -16.65 -15.29
N LEU A 163 -3.85 -16.84 -14.34
CA LEU A 163 -2.92 -17.97 -14.34
C LEU A 163 -3.65 -19.31 -14.16
N ALA A 164 -4.58 -19.38 -13.21
CA ALA A 164 -5.38 -20.56 -12.91
C ALA A 164 -6.16 -21.07 -14.13
N ARG A 165 -6.83 -20.15 -14.85
CA ARG A 165 -7.52 -20.47 -16.10
C ARG A 165 -6.58 -21.01 -17.18
N ARG A 166 -5.34 -20.52 -17.23
CA ARG A 166 -4.37 -20.95 -18.26
C ARG A 166 -3.89 -22.38 -18.03
N VAL A 167 -3.76 -22.78 -16.76
CA VAL A 167 -3.36 -24.15 -16.36
C VAL A 167 -4.55 -25.10 -16.18
N ARG A 168 -5.78 -24.63 -16.40
CA ARG A 168 -7.03 -25.42 -16.29
C ARG A 168 -7.22 -26.07 -14.92
N LEU A 169 -6.83 -25.36 -13.87
CA LEU A 169 -7.01 -25.79 -12.48
C LEU A 169 -7.95 -24.81 -11.78
N ASP A 170 -9.22 -25.18 -11.64
CA ASP A 170 -10.29 -24.30 -11.14
C ASP A 170 -10.03 -23.81 -9.70
N TRP A 171 -9.32 -24.61 -8.90
CA TRP A 171 -8.94 -24.27 -7.53
C TRP A 171 -7.60 -23.52 -7.43
N ALA A 172 -6.82 -23.41 -8.52
CA ALA A 172 -5.50 -22.77 -8.45
C ALA A 172 -5.59 -21.27 -8.11
N GLY A 173 -6.72 -20.62 -8.41
CA GLY A 173 -7.00 -19.26 -7.98
C GLY A 173 -7.09 -19.10 -6.45
N LEU A 174 -7.38 -20.19 -5.72
CA LEU A 174 -7.45 -20.21 -4.26
C LEU A 174 -6.08 -20.40 -3.59
N ILE A 175 -5.04 -20.79 -4.34
CA ILE A 175 -3.69 -21.00 -3.79
C ILE A 175 -3.15 -19.70 -3.20
N ALA A 176 -3.25 -18.60 -3.94
CA ALA A 176 -2.76 -17.30 -3.49
C ALA A 176 -3.41 -16.81 -2.19
N PRO A 177 -4.76 -16.75 -2.07
CA PRO A 177 -5.39 -16.38 -0.80
C PRO A 177 -5.08 -17.38 0.30
N ALA A 178 -5.01 -18.69 0.03
CA ALA A 178 -4.63 -19.69 1.04
C ALA A 178 -3.20 -19.48 1.57
N LEU A 179 -2.22 -19.19 0.69
CA LEU A 179 -0.86 -18.86 1.07
C LEU A 179 -0.78 -17.56 1.88
N LEU A 180 -1.53 -16.54 1.49
CA LEU A 180 -1.60 -15.29 2.25
C LEU A 180 -2.24 -15.49 3.63
N ILE A 181 -3.31 -16.29 3.73
CA ILE A 181 -3.91 -16.66 5.02
C ILE A 181 -2.90 -17.42 5.87
N GLY A 182 -2.21 -18.42 5.30
CA GLY A 182 -1.15 -19.17 5.98
C GLY A 182 -0.02 -18.28 6.48
N LEU A 183 0.43 -17.31 5.66
CA LEU A 183 1.41 -16.31 6.05
C LEU A 183 0.91 -15.44 7.21
N ASN A 184 -0.33 -14.96 7.16
CA ASN A 184 -0.91 -14.16 8.23
C ASN A 184 -0.99 -14.95 9.55
N LEU A 185 -1.40 -16.22 9.51
CA LEU A 185 -1.42 -17.10 10.68
C LEU A 185 -0.02 -17.35 11.23
N PHE A 186 0.96 -17.60 10.36
CA PHE A 186 2.36 -17.75 10.74
C PHE A 186 2.90 -16.48 11.43
N VAL A 187 2.65 -15.31 10.85
CA VAL A 187 3.08 -14.02 11.42
C VAL A 187 2.44 -13.80 12.79
N LEU A 188 1.13 -14.02 12.90
CA LEU A 188 0.39 -13.86 14.15
C LEU A 188 0.92 -14.79 15.25
N TRP A 189 1.26 -16.03 14.91
CA TRP A 189 1.69 -17.02 15.88
C TRP A 189 3.18 -16.94 16.22
N ARG A 190 4.05 -16.58 15.26
CA ARG A 190 5.50 -16.72 15.41
C ARG A 190 6.26 -15.41 15.46
N VAL A 191 5.76 -14.37 14.80
CA VAL A 191 6.46 -13.08 14.63
C VAL A 191 5.96 -12.07 15.65
N ILE A 192 4.64 -11.87 15.74
CA ILE A 192 4.03 -10.87 16.64
C ILE A 192 4.32 -11.14 18.13
N PRO A 193 4.28 -12.38 18.65
CA PRO A 193 4.61 -12.64 20.05
C PRO A 193 6.06 -12.27 20.40
N GLY A 194 6.96 -12.22 19.42
CA GLY A 194 8.33 -11.73 19.59
C GLY A 194 8.43 -10.24 19.92
N LEU A 195 7.38 -9.44 19.66
CA LEU A 195 7.34 -8.00 20.00
C LEU A 195 7.30 -7.73 21.52
N GLY A 196 6.88 -8.71 22.32
CA GLY A 196 6.82 -8.60 23.78
C GLY A 196 8.03 -9.18 24.53
N ILE A 197 9.02 -9.74 23.80
CA ILE A 197 10.11 -10.55 24.39
C ILE A 197 11.49 -9.89 24.19
N THR A 198 11.56 -8.67 23.66
CA THR A 198 12.79 -7.88 23.72
C THR A 198 12.83 -7.07 25.03
N PRO A 199 13.82 -7.27 25.92
CA PRO A 199 14.07 -6.37 27.05
C PRO A 199 14.48 -4.97 26.59
#